data_AF-A0A6J8DT72-F1
#
_entry.id   AF-A0A6J8DT72-F1
#
_cell.length_a   1.000
_cell.length_b   1.000
_cell.length_c   1.000
_cell.angle_alpha   90.00
_cell.angle_beta   90.00
_cell.angle_gamma   90.00
#
_symmetry.space_group_name_H-M   'P 1'
#
loop_
_entity.id
_entity.type
_entity.pdbx_description
1 polymer ?
#
loop_
_entity_poly.entity_id
_entity_poly.type
_entity_poly.pdbx_seq_one_letter_code
_entity_poly.pdbx_strand_id
1 'polypeptide(L)'
;MEGKGNSFYLNTLEMASDIICIQEHWLYEFQKQVLGHMLPNMDMHIRCSDTNEENDNFKLLRGKGGVAIAWKNHLTPSVQEIQSRNNRIIAVELKSPFNLCIICVYMPTNNSGDSYLEYTECLDIISSIFSTYSATHRIIIAGDFNGTLKPPRKYNKHDRLLQAFVQEMSLKQSNTDKSTFFHHSGLSCSQVDYILDNTTSSVISSYKTHDRCPSNSSSHVPVSAKIDVKAKVKQSPVKPNSARQFKFQWKDIDSESFNSFINEELSQYNIEKHSLEENIQFLCNCLKKAAAVAVPYKIIKLKGPKFKVSPTTLSLLQICKEKYHLWKSNGKHDDHFKSDKILAQQNLRKQMRREQYLDRAKFYKEVMDNPSNEMFHRLIRRNRGNRNKDSMCIMENGELQYSPVDQTQSFSKYFQDLALPPKTKGELPLHLLSQSSLECTILPSLTQNFKQSTLQFGFTKGMSMLMAGLIISELQGLEVIFHEMNHINLPGDIPCNKTSANITQQEILQQTLPTSNCSPQDDTSAIETKQNCPTTHESTTSHQAKPEKSFLEFDQINRPPDPNMIRIAQS
;
A
#
# COMPACT_ATOMS: atom_id res chain seq x y z
N MET A 1 -1.00 9.47 -7.86
CA MET A 1 -0.05 10.50 -7.40
C MET A 1 -0.24 10.88 -5.93
N GLU A 2 -1.23 10.33 -5.20
CA GLU A 2 -1.57 10.74 -3.83
C GLU A 2 -0.42 10.60 -2.81
N GLY A 3 0.50 9.64 -2.97
CA GLY A 3 1.65 9.49 -2.06
C GLY A 3 2.68 10.64 -2.08
N LYS A 4 2.69 11.50 -3.12
CA LYS A 4 3.64 12.62 -3.19
C LYS A 4 3.21 13.89 -2.45
N GLY A 5 1.91 14.02 -2.13
CA GLY A 5 1.34 15.26 -1.59
C GLY A 5 2.01 15.73 -0.30
N ASN A 6 2.45 14.79 0.54
CA ASN A 6 3.08 15.08 1.84
C ASN A 6 4.60 15.02 1.83
N SER A 7 5.27 14.84 0.68
CA SER A 7 6.73 14.72 0.62
C SER A 7 7.46 15.93 1.24
N PHE A 8 7.02 17.15 0.93
CA PHE A 8 7.60 18.36 1.50
C PHE A 8 7.47 18.42 3.03
N TYR A 9 6.32 18.02 3.57
CA TYR A 9 6.11 18.01 5.01
C TYR A 9 6.92 16.90 5.70
N LEU A 10 7.04 15.72 5.07
CA LEU A 10 7.90 14.64 5.54
C LEU A 10 9.37 15.09 5.63
N ASN A 11 9.90 15.85 4.67
CA ASN A 11 11.25 16.42 4.77
C ASN A 11 11.41 17.35 5.99
N THR A 12 10.37 18.13 6.32
CA THR A 12 10.38 18.98 7.52
C THR A 12 10.47 18.13 8.79
N LEU A 13 9.72 17.02 8.84
CA LEU A 13 9.80 16.07 9.96
C LEU A 13 11.13 15.34 10.01
N GLU A 14 11.70 14.98 8.85
CA GLU A 14 13.03 14.37 8.71
C GLU A 14 14.12 15.25 9.33
N MET A 15 14.08 16.56 9.11
CA MET A 15 15.05 17.49 9.68
C MET A 15 14.94 17.62 11.20
N ALA A 16 13.74 17.43 11.76
CA ALA A 16 13.46 17.66 13.17
C ALA A 16 13.49 16.39 14.04
N SER A 17 13.59 15.20 13.44
CA SER A 17 13.39 13.93 14.12
C SER A 17 14.49 12.92 13.82
N ASP A 18 14.89 12.16 14.83
CA ASP A 18 15.81 11.04 14.67
C ASP A 18 15.12 9.78 14.17
N ILE A 19 13.86 9.58 14.58
CA ILE A 19 13.01 8.42 14.27
C ILE A 19 11.61 8.92 13.94
N ILE A 20 11.00 8.38 12.89
CA ILE A 20 9.66 8.73 12.42
C ILE A 20 8.85 7.45 12.25
N CYS A 21 7.71 7.37 12.94
CA CYS A 21 6.70 6.33 12.73
C CYS A 21 5.65 6.87 11.74
N ILE A 22 5.50 6.21 10.59
CA ILE A 22 4.60 6.62 9.50
C ILE A 22 3.50 5.57 9.36
N GLN A 23 2.24 6.01 9.44
CA GLN A 23 1.07 5.17 9.22
C GLN A 23 0.38 5.57 7.91
N GLU A 24 -0.41 4.66 7.37
CA GLU A 24 -1.16 4.87 6.14
C GLU A 24 -0.29 5.45 5.01
N HIS A 25 0.85 4.83 4.70
CA HIS A 25 1.67 5.33 3.59
C HIS A 25 1.07 4.99 2.21
N TRP A 26 0.05 4.12 2.13
CA TRP A 26 -0.69 3.72 0.92
C TRP A 26 0.19 3.17 -0.22
N LEU A 27 1.40 2.68 0.09
CA LEU A 27 2.33 2.12 -0.90
C LEU A 27 2.14 0.61 -0.99
N TYR A 28 2.25 0.09 -2.21
CA TYR A 28 2.44 -1.34 -2.43
C TYR A 28 3.90 -1.74 -2.19
N GLU A 29 4.15 -3.03 -2.00
CA GLU A 29 5.49 -3.57 -1.76
C GLU A 29 6.51 -3.19 -2.85
N PHE A 30 6.10 -3.15 -4.11
CA PHE A 30 6.97 -2.75 -5.22
C PHE A 30 7.23 -1.23 -5.29
N GLN A 31 6.51 -0.42 -4.49
CA GLN A 31 6.63 1.04 -4.43
C GLN A 31 7.34 1.52 -3.17
N LYS A 32 7.76 0.64 -2.26
CA LYS A 32 8.34 1.04 -0.97
C LYS A 32 9.55 1.98 -1.10
N GLN A 33 10.30 1.87 -2.21
CA GLN A 33 11.42 2.78 -2.54
C GLN A 33 10.99 4.25 -2.68
N VAL A 34 9.72 4.52 -2.98
CA VAL A 34 9.17 5.88 -3.03
C VAL A 34 9.35 6.59 -1.69
N LEU A 35 9.16 5.89 -0.57
CA LEU A 35 9.34 6.46 0.76
C LEU A 35 10.82 6.73 1.06
N GLY A 36 11.72 5.84 0.62
CA GLY A 36 13.16 6.05 0.69
C GLY A 36 13.63 7.29 -0.08
N HIS A 37 13.07 7.54 -1.27
CA HIS A 37 13.38 8.77 -2.01
C HIS A 37 12.82 10.04 -1.35
N MET A 38 11.76 9.92 -0.55
CA MET A 38 11.18 11.04 0.21
C MET A 38 11.94 11.33 1.51
N LEU A 39 12.72 10.38 2.03
CA LEU A 39 13.47 10.53 3.28
C LEU A 39 14.91 10.04 3.05
N PRO A 40 15.71 10.74 2.22
CA PRO A 40 16.99 10.22 1.74
C PRO A 40 18.06 10.06 2.84
N ASN A 41 17.91 10.71 3.99
CA ASN A 41 18.85 10.59 5.12
C ASN A 41 18.35 9.66 6.21
N MET A 42 17.36 8.82 5.90
CA MET A 42 16.81 7.83 6.81
C MET A 42 16.79 6.43 6.19
N ASP A 43 17.22 5.46 6.99
CA ASP A 43 16.98 4.05 6.76
C ASP A 43 15.61 3.70 7.36
N MET A 44 14.98 2.63 6.86
CA MET A 44 13.61 2.32 7.27
C MET A 44 13.21 0.86 7.09
N HIS A 45 12.30 0.42 7.96
CA HIS A 45 11.47 -0.76 7.74
C HIS A 45 10.08 -0.34 7.31
N ILE A 46 9.56 -1.00 6.27
CA ILE A 46 8.23 -0.72 5.69
C ILE A 46 7.44 -2.03 5.65
N ARG A 47 6.15 -1.94 5.97
CA ARG A 47 5.17 -3.02 5.81
C ARG A 47 4.01 -2.49 4.98
N CYS A 48 3.94 -2.98 3.75
CA CYS A 48 2.85 -2.67 2.84
C CYS A 48 1.66 -3.60 3.11
N SER A 49 0.45 -3.15 2.81
CA SER A 49 -0.76 -3.96 3.02
C SER A 49 -0.75 -5.26 2.19
N ASP A 50 -0.12 -5.24 1.02
CA ASP A 50 -0.07 -6.35 0.06
C ASP A 50 1.10 -7.32 0.29
N THR A 51 1.86 -7.15 1.39
CA THR A 51 3.02 -8.00 1.74
C THR A 51 2.60 -9.44 2.03
N ASN A 52 1.45 -9.63 2.69
CA ASN A 52 0.98 -10.95 3.16
C ASN A 52 -0.33 -11.40 2.48
N GLU A 53 -0.83 -10.66 1.49
CA GLU A 53 -2.08 -11.05 0.83
C GLU A 53 -1.85 -12.23 -0.13
N GLU A 54 -2.21 -13.42 0.35
CA GLU A 54 -2.30 -14.65 -0.45
C GLU A 54 -3.53 -14.70 -1.37
N ASN A 55 -4.43 -13.70 -1.30
CA ASN A 55 -5.72 -13.75 -1.97
C ASN A 55 -5.63 -13.50 -3.49
N ASP A 56 -6.27 -14.40 -4.25
CA ASP A 56 -6.31 -14.50 -5.73
C ASP A 56 -7.05 -13.37 -6.46
N ASN A 57 -7.56 -12.37 -5.74
CA ASN A 57 -8.29 -11.28 -6.36
C ASN A 57 -7.32 -10.26 -6.94
N PHE A 58 -6.98 -10.40 -8.23
CA PHE A 58 -6.21 -9.47 -9.07
C PHE A 58 -6.75 -8.01 -9.13
N LYS A 59 -7.79 -7.68 -8.37
CA LYS A 59 -8.20 -6.30 -8.19
C LYS A 59 -7.10 -5.63 -7.36
N LEU A 60 -6.41 -4.67 -7.97
CA LEU A 60 -5.62 -3.67 -7.24
C LEU A 60 -6.55 -2.97 -6.24
N LEU A 61 -6.66 -3.55 -5.04
CA LEU A 61 -7.16 -2.88 -3.86
C LEU A 61 -6.31 -1.62 -3.75
N ARG A 62 -6.90 -0.42 -3.75
CA ARG A 62 -6.16 0.81 -3.40
C ARG A 62 -5.34 0.47 -2.14
N GLY A 63 -4.00 0.64 -2.19
CA GLY A 63 -3.09 0.10 -1.17
C GLY A 63 -3.62 0.40 0.22
N LYS A 64 -4.14 -0.60 0.94
CA LYS A 64 -4.93 -0.35 2.14
C LYS A 64 -4.02 -0.08 3.33
N GLY A 65 -3.68 1.17 3.58
CA GLY A 65 -2.87 1.57 4.74
C GLY A 65 -1.38 1.27 4.55
N GLY A 66 -0.78 0.57 5.51
CA GLY A 66 0.65 0.29 5.59
C GLY A 66 1.34 1.11 6.70
N VAL A 67 2.46 0.61 7.21
CA VAL A 67 3.24 1.28 8.26
C VAL A 67 4.73 1.28 7.93
N ALA A 68 5.45 2.28 8.42
CA ALA A 68 6.90 2.35 8.34
C ALA A 68 7.51 2.93 9.63
N ILE A 69 8.69 2.45 9.98
CA ILE A 69 9.57 3.12 10.95
C ILE A 69 10.83 3.53 10.19
N ALA A 70 11.09 4.84 10.14
CA ALA A 70 12.28 5.43 9.57
C ALA A 70 13.18 5.98 10.69
N TRP A 71 14.49 5.89 10.54
CA TRP A 71 15.47 6.41 11.48
C TRP A 71 16.67 7.00 10.74
N LYS A 72 17.36 7.97 11.33
CA LYS A 72 18.56 8.56 10.73
C LYS A 72 19.63 7.50 10.44
N ASN A 73 20.28 7.60 9.29
CA ASN A 73 21.27 6.61 8.82
C ASN A 73 22.38 6.32 9.85
N HIS A 74 22.77 7.29 10.68
CA HIS A 74 23.78 7.08 11.71
C HIS A 74 23.33 6.14 12.84
N LEU A 75 22.02 5.89 13.00
CA LEU A 75 21.44 4.95 13.96
C LEU A 75 21.36 3.52 13.42
N THR A 76 21.52 3.31 12.11
CA THR A 76 21.36 2.00 11.46
C THR A 76 22.17 0.86 12.08
N PRO A 77 23.44 1.06 12.50
CA PRO A 77 24.20 -0.01 13.18
C PRO A 77 23.56 -0.50 14.49
N SER A 78 22.70 0.32 15.10
CA SER A 78 22.00 0.02 16.35
C SER A 78 20.60 -0.52 16.15
N VAL A 79 20.02 -0.45 14.94
CA VAL A 79 18.62 -0.81 14.71
C VAL A 79 18.50 -2.25 14.23
N GLN A 80 17.63 -3.02 14.88
CA GLN A 80 17.25 -4.37 14.45
C GLN A 80 15.73 -4.53 14.41
N GLU A 81 15.19 -5.04 13.30
CA GLU A 81 13.75 -5.34 13.21
C GLU A 81 13.34 -6.48 14.14
N ILE A 82 12.29 -6.26 14.93
CA ILE A 82 11.56 -7.30 15.65
C ILE A 82 10.47 -7.82 14.70
N GLN A 83 10.62 -9.07 14.26
CA GLN A 83 9.74 -9.64 13.26
C GLN A 83 8.29 -9.75 13.75
N SER A 84 7.36 -9.09 13.07
CA SER A 84 5.91 -9.19 13.28
C SER A 84 5.24 -9.81 12.04
N ARG A 85 4.22 -10.66 12.21
CA ARG A 85 3.41 -11.16 11.08
C ARG A 85 2.36 -10.16 10.61
N ASN A 86 2.16 -9.07 11.34
CA ASN A 86 1.06 -8.15 11.10
C ASN A 86 1.55 -6.92 10.32
N ASN A 87 0.93 -6.65 9.17
CA ASN A 87 1.28 -5.53 8.30
C ASN A 87 0.89 -4.15 8.86
N ARG A 88 0.23 -4.10 10.03
CA ARG A 88 -0.13 -2.89 10.76
C ARG A 88 0.83 -2.58 11.92
N ILE A 89 1.79 -3.46 12.20
CA ILE A 89 2.71 -3.35 13.33
C ILE A 89 4.13 -3.59 12.84
N ILE A 90 4.99 -2.58 13.01
CA ILE A 90 6.44 -2.75 12.91
C ILE A 90 7.02 -2.50 14.29
N ALA A 91 7.99 -3.32 14.69
CA ALA A 91 8.75 -3.06 15.90
C ALA A 91 10.24 -3.09 15.56
N VAL A 92 10.99 -2.18 16.15
CA VAL A 92 12.45 -2.12 16.04
C VAL A 92 13.07 -2.07 17.42
N GLU A 93 14.15 -2.81 17.58
CA GLU A 93 15.05 -2.75 18.72
C GLU A 93 16.19 -1.79 18.38
N LEU A 94 16.41 -0.79 19.22
CA LEU A 94 17.62 0.03 19.21
C LEU A 94 18.54 -0.52 20.29
N LYS A 95 19.67 -1.09 19.85
CA LYS A 95 20.73 -1.65 20.68
C LYS A 95 21.84 -0.64 20.88
N SER A 96 22.21 -0.44 22.14
CA SER A 96 23.32 0.38 22.58
C SER A 96 23.17 1.87 22.26
N PRO A 97 23.46 2.76 23.22
CA PRO A 97 23.89 2.46 24.58
C PRO A 97 22.70 2.22 25.54
N PHE A 98 21.53 1.96 24.99
CA PHE A 98 20.29 1.69 25.70
C PHE A 98 19.47 0.69 24.91
N ASN A 99 18.71 -0.15 25.60
CA ASN A 99 17.80 -1.08 24.97
C ASN A 99 16.44 -0.38 24.88
N LEU A 100 16.10 0.12 23.69
CA LEU A 100 14.79 0.70 23.40
C LEU A 100 14.08 -0.16 22.36
N CYS A 101 12.81 -0.46 22.61
CA CYS A 101 11.92 -1.07 21.64
C CYS A 101 10.91 0.00 21.20
N ILE A 102 10.86 0.30 19.92
CA ILE A 102 9.88 1.21 19.33
C ILE A 102 8.91 0.38 18.49
N ILE A 103 7.63 0.49 18.79
CA ILE A 103 6.55 -0.20 18.10
C ILE A 103 5.70 0.84 17.37
N CYS A 104 5.70 0.81 16.04
CA CYS A 104 4.81 1.62 15.20
C CYS A 104 3.54 0.85 14.89
N VAL A 105 2.39 1.45 15.18
CA VAL A 105 1.07 0.81 15.03
C VAL A 105 0.14 1.62 14.11
N TYR A 106 -0.70 0.91 13.36
CA TYR A 106 -1.84 1.47 12.62
C TYR A 106 -3.06 0.55 12.81
N MET A 107 -3.79 0.79 13.90
CA MET A 107 -4.84 -0.09 14.37
C MET A 107 -6.08 -0.05 13.45
N PRO A 108 -6.89 -1.12 13.38
CA PRO A 108 -8.12 -1.14 12.58
C PRO A 108 -9.16 -0.10 13.02
N THR A 109 -9.84 0.50 12.05
CA THR A 109 -11.03 1.34 12.28
C THR A 109 -12.27 0.49 12.56
N ASN A 110 -13.30 1.04 13.23
CA ASN A 110 -14.57 0.34 13.54
C ASN A 110 -15.51 0.15 12.33
N ASN A 111 -15.00 0.24 11.09
CA ASN A 111 -15.81 0.30 9.87
C ASN A 111 -15.93 -1.06 9.15
N SER A 112 -15.32 -2.13 9.67
CA SER A 112 -15.43 -3.49 9.10
C SER A 112 -16.14 -4.44 10.06
N GLY A 113 -16.83 -5.46 9.51
CA GLY A 113 -17.51 -6.49 10.31
C GLY A 113 -16.58 -7.23 11.28
N ASP A 114 -15.32 -7.43 10.88
CA ASP A 114 -14.29 -8.11 11.66
C ASP A 114 -13.34 -7.15 12.41
N SER A 115 -13.62 -5.84 12.39
CA SER A 115 -12.74 -4.81 12.97
C SER A 115 -12.36 -5.08 14.42
N TYR A 116 -13.30 -5.56 15.23
CA TYR A 116 -13.07 -5.90 16.63
C TYR A 116 -12.05 -7.04 16.82
N LEU A 117 -12.15 -8.09 15.99
CA LEU A 117 -11.23 -9.22 16.04
C LEU A 117 -9.84 -8.79 15.57
N GLU A 118 -9.76 -8.10 14.43
CA GLU A 118 -8.49 -7.54 13.93
C GLU A 118 -7.82 -6.61 14.96
N TYR A 119 -8.62 -5.79 15.66
CA TYR A 119 -8.11 -4.87 16.69
C TYR A 119 -7.52 -5.64 17.87
N THR A 120 -8.23 -6.67 18.34
CA THR A 120 -7.78 -7.55 19.43
C THR A 120 -6.50 -8.29 19.03
N GLU A 121 -6.44 -8.85 17.82
CA GLU A 121 -5.22 -9.50 17.30
C GLU A 121 -4.02 -8.55 17.24
N CYS A 122 -4.24 -7.28 16.90
CA CYS A 122 -3.18 -6.28 16.93
C CYS A 122 -2.70 -6.04 18.37
N LEU A 123 -3.61 -5.88 19.34
CA LEU A 123 -3.26 -5.74 20.74
C LEU A 123 -2.49 -6.96 21.27
N ASP A 124 -2.92 -8.19 20.96
CA ASP A 124 -2.24 -9.42 21.37
C ASP A 124 -0.79 -9.49 20.87
N ILE A 125 -0.54 -9.05 19.63
CA ILE A 125 0.80 -8.97 19.07
C ILE A 125 1.64 -7.93 19.81
N ILE A 126 1.08 -6.76 20.10
CA ILE A 126 1.76 -5.73 20.88
C ILE A 126 2.06 -6.24 22.28
N SER A 127 1.10 -6.89 22.96
CA SER A 127 1.26 -7.53 24.27
C SER A 127 2.36 -8.58 24.27
N SER A 128 2.45 -9.39 23.21
CA SER A 128 3.50 -10.40 23.06
C SER A 128 4.89 -9.78 22.93
N ILE A 129 5.04 -8.74 22.10
CA ILE A 129 6.30 -7.98 22.00
C ILE A 129 6.60 -7.32 23.35
N PHE A 130 5.60 -6.71 23.98
CA PHE A 130 5.74 -6.07 25.28
C PHE A 130 6.27 -7.02 26.35
N SER A 131 5.63 -8.18 26.49
CA SER A 131 6.00 -9.21 27.47
C SER A 131 7.41 -9.75 27.24
N THR A 132 7.81 -9.87 25.97
CA THR A 132 9.14 -10.36 25.58
C THR A 132 10.25 -9.35 25.90
N TYR A 133 10.02 -8.07 25.64
CA TYR A 133 11.07 -7.06 25.67
C TYR A 133 11.05 -6.18 26.94
N SER A 134 9.92 -6.05 27.65
CA SER A 134 9.75 -5.08 28.76
C SER A 134 10.70 -5.28 29.94
N ALA A 135 11.17 -6.51 30.16
CA ALA A 135 12.15 -6.80 31.21
C ALA A 135 13.56 -6.24 30.90
N THR A 136 13.89 -6.08 29.62
CA THR A 136 15.24 -5.73 29.16
C THR A 136 15.29 -4.42 28.38
N HIS A 137 14.13 -3.92 27.94
CA HIS A 137 13.97 -2.76 27.10
C HIS A 137 12.99 -1.77 27.72
N ARG A 138 13.25 -0.50 27.46
CA ARG A 138 12.20 0.51 27.51
C ARG A 138 11.33 0.35 26.28
N ILE A 139 10.02 0.45 26.42
CA ILE A 139 9.09 0.25 25.29
C ILE A 139 8.36 1.56 25.03
N ILE A 140 8.39 1.98 23.76
CA ILE A 140 7.59 3.08 23.24
C ILE A 140 6.71 2.52 22.13
N ILE A 141 5.40 2.77 22.22
CA ILE A 141 4.40 2.38 21.24
C ILE A 141 3.83 3.66 20.65
N ALA A 142 3.97 3.87 19.34
CA ALA A 142 3.58 5.10 18.69
C ALA A 142 2.77 4.84 17.41
N GLY A 143 1.79 5.68 17.13
CA GLY A 143 1.05 5.66 15.88
C GLY A 143 -0.45 5.89 16.06
N ASP A 144 -1.21 5.51 15.06
CA ASP A 144 -2.67 5.66 15.02
C ASP A 144 -3.33 4.43 15.66
N PHE A 145 -3.96 4.64 16.81
CA PHE A 145 -4.66 3.59 17.55
C PHE A 145 -6.12 3.44 17.15
N ASN A 146 -6.69 4.31 16.30
CA ASN A 146 -8.09 4.27 15.89
C ASN A 146 -9.09 4.04 17.06
N GLY A 147 -8.73 4.54 18.24
CA GLY A 147 -9.46 4.46 19.50
C GLY A 147 -9.03 5.61 20.39
N THR A 148 -9.83 5.95 21.40
CA THR A 148 -9.51 7.05 22.33
C THR A 148 -9.33 6.59 23.76
N LEU A 149 -8.35 7.19 24.45
CA LEU A 149 -8.11 7.03 25.89
C LEU A 149 -8.97 7.96 26.75
N LYS A 150 -9.69 8.92 26.15
CA LYS A 150 -10.70 9.72 26.85
C LYS A 150 -11.86 8.82 27.29
N PRO A 151 -12.64 9.19 28.33
CA PRO A 151 -13.75 8.39 28.82
C PRO A 151 -14.57 7.80 27.67
N PRO A 152 -14.76 6.47 27.65
CA PRO A 152 -15.17 5.76 26.46
C PRO A 152 -16.53 6.28 26.01
N ARG A 153 -16.64 6.59 24.71
CA ARG A 153 -17.95 6.84 24.11
C ARG A 153 -18.77 5.56 24.32
N LYS A 154 -20.00 5.69 24.82
CA LYS A 154 -20.85 4.59 25.34
C LYS A 154 -20.93 3.34 24.45
N TYR A 155 -20.59 3.44 23.16
CA TYR A 155 -20.71 2.37 22.16
C TYR A 155 -19.42 2.01 21.40
N ASN A 156 -18.28 2.65 21.65
CA ASN A 156 -17.05 2.30 20.92
C ASN A 156 -16.30 1.17 21.65
N LYS A 157 -16.21 0.00 20.99
CA LYS A 157 -15.50 -1.17 21.53
C LYS A 157 -13.98 -0.98 21.54
N HIS A 158 -13.42 -0.29 20.55
CA HIS A 158 -11.98 -0.05 20.45
C HIS A 158 -11.49 0.84 21.60
N ASP A 159 -12.25 1.89 21.94
CA ASP A 159 -11.94 2.78 23.08
C ASP A 159 -11.78 1.96 24.38
N ARG A 160 -12.68 1.01 24.64
CA ARG A 160 -12.62 0.13 25.82
C ARG A 160 -11.45 -0.85 25.79
N LEU A 161 -11.20 -1.49 24.64
CA LEU A 161 -10.07 -2.42 24.49
C LEU A 161 -8.74 -1.69 24.68
N LEU A 162 -8.59 -0.51 24.10
CA LEU A 162 -7.39 0.30 24.21
C LEU A 162 -7.14 0.75 25.66
N GLN A 163 -8.18 1.22 26.36
CA GLN A 163 -8.07 1.61 27.77
C GLN A 163 -7.67 0.42 28.65
N ALA A 164 -8.31 -0.73 28.47
CA ALA A 164 -7.97 -1.95 29.20
C ALA A 164 -6.52 -2.37 28.95
N PHE A 165 -6.08 -2.37 27.69
CA PHE A 165 -4.70 -2.67 27.31
C PHE A 165 -3.69 -1.70 27.94
N VAL A 166 -3.97 -0.39 27.90
CA VAL A 166 -3.09 0.63 28.52
C VAL A 166 -2.98 0.43 30.03
N GLN A 167 -4.09 0.12 30.69
CA GLN A 167 -4.11 -0.17 32.12
C GLN A 167 -3.35 -1.47 32.45
N GLU A 168 -3.62 -2.55 31.72
CA GLU A 168 -2.99 -3.86 31.91
C GLU A 168 -1.48 -3.81 31.75
N MET A 169 -1.00 -3.12 30.72
CA MET A 169 0.43 -2.98 30.43
C MET A 169 1.11 -1.86 31.22
N SER A 170 0.37 -1.19 32.12
CA SER A 170 0.84 -0.03 32.89
C SER A 170 1.48 1.06 32.01
N LEU A 171 0.88 1.29 30.85
CA LEU A 171 1.35 2.28 29.88
C LEU A 171 0.90 3.69 30.29
N LYS A 172 1.77 4.66 30.04
CA LYS A 172 1.48 6.08 30.21
C LYS A 172 1.29 6.73 28.85
N GLN A 173 0.34 7.64 28.77
CA GLN A 173 0.13 8.50 27.62
C GLN A 173 1.13 9.67 27.66
N SER A 174 1.98 9.76 26.65
CA SER A 174 3.00 10.79 26.49
C SER A 174 2.68 11.74 25.33
N ASN A 175 1.46 12.28 25.31
CA ASN A 175 1.00 13.30 24.35
C ASN A 175 0.07 14.33 25.04
N THR A 176 -0.20 15.45 24.36
CA THR A 176 -1.13 16.48 24.87
C THR A 176 -2.58 16.07 24.63
N ASP A 177 -3.55 16.60 25.38
CA ASP A 177 -4.99 16.33 25.19
C ASP A 177 -5.61 16.93 23.91
N LYS A 178 -4.77 17.44 23.00
CA LYS A 178 -5.16 18.01 21.71
C LYS A 178 -5.59 16.90 20.74
N SER A 179 -6.55 17.24 19.88
CA SER A 179 -6.97 16.37 18.78
C SER A 179 -5.83 16.16 17.78
N THR A 180 -5.68 14.93 17.32
CA THR A 180 -4.66 14.53 16.35
C THR A 180 -5.25 14.22 14.98
N PHE A 181 -6.54 13.89 14.92
CA PHE A 181 -7.31 13.66 13.70
C PHE A 181 -8.36 14.75 13.52
N PHE A 182 -8.49 15.25 12.29
CA PHE A 182 -9.47 16.22 11.86
C PHE A 182 -10.19 15.68 10.64
N HIS A 183 -11.48 15.40 10.80
CA HIS A 183 -12.30 14.92 9.69
C HIS A 183 -12.34 15.97 8.57
N HIS A 184 -12.36 15.52 7.31
CA HIS A 184 -12.31 16.41 6.15
C HIS A 184 -13.47 17.41 6.07
N SER A 185 -14.59 17.12 6.74
CA SER A 185 -15.71 18.06 6.86
C SER A 185 -15.46 19.22 7.85
N GLY A 186 -14.40 19.14 8.66
CA GLY A 186 -14.12 20.07 9.74
C GLY A 186 -15.05 19.95 10.96
N LEU A 187 -16.09 19.11 10.90
CA LEU A 187 -17.12 19.01 11.94
C LEU A 187 -16.74 18.12 13.11
N SER A 188 -15.74 17.25 12.93
CA SER A 188 -15.29 16.35 13.99
C SER A 188 -13.77 16.31 14.06
N CYS A 189 -13.29 16.23 15.28
CA CYS A 189 -11.89 15.97 15.57
C CYS A 189 -11.82 14.96 16.71
N SER A 190 -10.73 14.18 16.72
CA SER A 190 -10.49 13.20 17.77
C SER A 190 -9.01 13.09 18.03
N GLN A 191 -8.67 12.63 19.23
CA GLN A 191 -7.32 12.20 19.57
C GLN A 191 -7.29 10.68 19.43
N VAL A 192 -6.57 10.20 18.43
CA VAL A 192 -6.43 8.77 18.11
C VAL A 192 -4.97 8.37 17.90
N ASP A 193 -4.07 9.34 17.79
CA ASP A 193 -2.64 9.13 17.61
C ASP A 193 -1.94 9.32 18.96
N TYR A 194 -1.24 8.28 19.42
CA TYR A 194 -0.63 8.24 20.74
C TYR A 194 0.84 7.89 20.66
N ILE A 195 1.59 8.40 21.63
CA ILE A 195 2.89 7.87 22.05
C ILE A 195 2.66 7.34 23.46
N LEU A 196 2.78 6.02 23.62
CA LEU A 196 2.59 5.31 24.88
C LEU A 196 3.93 4.73 25.32
N ASP A 197 4.22 4.78 26.62
CA ASP A 197 5.45 4.22 27.17
C ASP A 197 5.22 3.52 28.51
N ASN A 198 6.07 2.54 28.85
CA ASN A 198 6.00 1.82 30.13
C ASN A 198 6.99 2.36 31.18
N THR A 199 7.53 3.55 30.98
CA THR A 199 8.67 3.99 31.77
C THR A 199 8.22 4.64 33.09
N THR A 200 8.73 4.10 34.19
CA THR A 200 8.52 4.65 35.53
C THR A 200 9.31 5.94 35.75
N SER A 201 10.45 6.09 35.05
CA SER A 201 11.30 7.29 35.03
C SER A 201 11.06 8.10 33.74
N SER A 202 11.18 9.43 33.80
CA SER A 202 10.92 10.38 32.69
C SER A 202 11.91 10.25 31.53
N VAL A 203 11.87 9.12 30.81
CA VAL A 203 12.68 8.92 29.60
C VAL A 203 12.20 9.88 28.52
N ILE A 204 10.90 10.05 28.42
CA ILE A 204 10.32 11.11 27.60
C ILE A 204 10.42 12.41 28.41
N SER A 205 11.27 13.33 27.94
CA SER A 205 11.53 14.61 28.60
C SER A 205 10.55 15.70 28.17
N SER A 206 9.98 15.56 26.98
CA SER A 206 8.92 16.44 26.49
C SER A 206 8.14 15.75 25.38
N TYR A 207 6.90 16.21 25.16
CA TYR A 207 6.06 15.80 24.05
C TYR A 207 5.28 16.99 23.49
N LYS A 208 4.89 16.92 22.23
CA LYS A 208 4.16 17.96 21.53
C LYS A 208 3.22 17.36 20.49
N THR A 209 1.95 17.74 20.56
CA THR A 209 1.05 17.58 19.40
C THR A 209 1.23 18.80 18.51
N HIS A 210 1.59 18.58 17.25
CA HIS A 210 1.81 19.65 16.29
C HIS A 210 0.48 20.30 15.91
N ASP A 211 0.50 21.61 15.69
CA ASP A 211 -0.67 22.31 15.17
C ASP A 211 -0.84 22.01 13.68
N ARG A 212 -2.05 22.25 13.14
CA ARG A 212 -2.32 22.03 11.72
C ARG A 212 -1.41 22.91 10.87
N CYS A 213 -0.62 22.28 10.00
CA CYS A 213 0.25 22.96 9.06
C CYS A 213 -0.39 22.92 7.66
N PRO A 214 -0.48 24.05 6.92
CA PRO A 214 -0.98 24.04 5.55
C PRO A 214 -0.21 23.13 4.59
N SER A 215 1.08 22.89 4.86
CA SER A 215 1.89 21.96 4.06
C SER A 215 1.62 20.48 4.38
N ASN A 216 0.94 20.19 5.49
CA ASN A 216 0.50 18.84 5.84
C ASN A 216 -0.88 18.59 5.22
N SER A 217 -0.92 17.82 4.14
CA SER A 217 -2.16 17.45 3.46
C SER A 217 -2.90 16.28 4.14
N SER A 218 -2.38 15.73 5.25
CA SER A 218 -3.06 14.67 6.01
C SER A 218 -4.20 15.23 6.86
N SER A 219 -5.22 14.39 7.11
CA SER A 219 -6.22 14.63 8.16
C SER A 219 -5.65 14.45 9.57
N HIS A 220 -4.46 13.86 9.69
CA HIS A 220 -3.75 13.68 10.96
C HIS A 220 -2.66 14.73 11.14
N VAL A 221 -2.46 15.19 12.38
CA VAL A 221 -1.31 16.00 12.77
C VAL A 221 -0.29 15.14 13.54
N PRO A 222 1.02 15.34 13.33
CA PRO A 222 2.03 14.57 14.03
C PRO A 222 2.03 14.80 15.55
N VAL A 223 2.44 13.77 16.27
CA VAL A 223 2.80 13.84 17.68
C VAL A 223 4.30 13.55 17.78
N SER A 224 5.05 14.42 18.47
CA SER A 224 6.48 14.23 18.72
C SER A 224 6.76 14.09 20.21
N ALA A 225 7.82 13.34 20.52
CA ALA A 225 8.36 13.20 21.87
C ALA A 225 9.89 13.27 21.81
N LYS A 226 10.50 13.91 22.81
CA LYS A 226 11.94 13.91 23.02
C LYS A 226 12.29 12.84 24.05
N ILE A 227 13.21 11.96 23.67
CA ILE A 227 13.62 10.81 24.48
C ILE A 227 15.04 11.09 24.98
N ASP A 228 15.19 11.27 26.29
CA ASP A 228 16.49 11.49 26.92
C ASP A 228 17.10 10.14 27.27
N VAL A 229 18.21 9.80 26.59
CA VAL A 229 18.84 8.51 26.77
C VAL A 229 20.23 8.60 27.35
N LYS A 230 20.41 7.97 28.52
CA LYS A 230 21.71 7.83 29.17
C LYS A 230 22.44 6.60 28.64
N ALA A 231 23.58 6.83 28.01
CA ALA A 231 24.38 5.78 27.42
C ALA A 231 25.02 4.84 28.44
N LYS A 232 24.70 3.54 28.41
CA LYS A 232 25.51 2.45 28.99
C LYS A 232 26.11 1.61 27.87
N VAL A 233 27.35 1.91 27.49
CA VAL A 233 28.09 1.13 26.48
C VAL A 233 28.55 -0.19 27.09
N LYS A 234 27.93 -1.31 26.70
CA LYS A 234 28.52 -2.66 26.82
C LYS A 234 28.11 -3.47 25.59
N GLN A 235 29.08 -3.83 24.77
CA GLN A 235 28.88 -4.70 23.61
C GLN A 235 28.83 -6.15 24.05
N SER A 236 27.81 -6.89 23.60
CA SER A 236 27.71 -8.34 23.78
C SER A 236 27.15 -9.01 22.51
N PRO A 237 27.52 -10.27 22.23
CA PRO A 237 27.37 -10.90 20.92
C PRO A 237 25.97 -11.48 20.67
N VAL A 238 25.58 -11.50 19.40
CA VAL A 238 24.25 -11.87 18.88
C VAL A 238 24.07 -13.40 18.78
N LYS A 239 22.86 -13.91 19.08
CA LYS A 239 22.44 -15.31 18.88
C LYS A 239 21.21 -15.43 17.95
N PRO A 240 20.98 -16.60 17.30
CA PRO A 240 20.09 -16.74 16.15
C PRO A 240 18.63 -17.11 16.50
N ASN A 241 17.72 -16.76 15.58
CA ASN A 241 16.25 -16.81 15.67
C ASN A 241 15.62 -18.21 15.56
N SER A 242 14.49 -18.43 16.26
CA SER A 242 13.66 -19.65 16.21
C SER A 242 12.34 -19.47 15.43
N ALA A 243 11.85 -20.56 14.83
CA ALA A 243 10.74 -20.60 13.87
C ALA A 243 9.33 -20.67 14.52
N ARG A 244 8.29 -20.26 13.76
CA ARG A 244 6.89 -20.03 14.22
C ARG A 244 5.90 -21.16 13.84
N GLN A 245 4.89 -21.40 14.67
CA GLN A 245 3.81 -22.43 14.51
C GLN A 245 2.50 -21.90 13.85
N PHE A 246 1.58 -22.81 13.47
CA PHE A 246 0.30 -22.61 12.73
C PHE A 246 -0.97 -23.03 13.54
N LYS A 247 -2.16 -22.47 13.24
CA LYS A 247 -3.50 -22.78 13.82
C LYS A 247 -4.53 -23.18 12.73
N PHE A 248 -5.52 -24.05 13.04
CA PHE A 248 -6.56 -24.58 12.13
C PHE A 248 -8.01 -24.25 12.58
N GLN A 249 -8.99 -24.24 11.66
CA GLN A 249 -10.44 -24.06 11.93
C GLN A 249 -11.26 -25.34 11.59
N TRP A 250 -12.07 -25.82 12.53
CA TRP A 250 -12.67 -27.18 12.52
C TRP A 250 -14.01 -27.34 11.79
N LYS A 251 -14.69 -26.23 11.44
CA LYS A 251 -16.07 -26.23 10.90
C LYS A 251 -16.21 -26.71 9.45
N ASP A 252 -15.11 -26.75 8.71
CA ASP A 252 -15.10 -27.04 7.26
C ASP A 252 -14.54 -28.45 6.96
N ILE A 253 -14.41 -29.29 7.99
CA ILE A 253 -13.84 -30.63 7.91
C ILE A 253 -14.93 -31.64 7.54
N ASP A 254 -14.65 -32.47 6.54
CA ASP A 254 -15.45 -33.64 6.21
C ASP A 254 -15.25 -34.72 7.28
N SER A 255 -16.24 -34.82 8.18
CA SER A 255 -16.21 -35.70 9.35
C SER A 255 -15.96 -37.16 8.99
N GLU A 256 -16.45 -37.63 7.84
CA GLU A 256 -16.34 -39.02 7.43
C GLU A 256 -14.90 -39.36 7.01
N SER A 257 -14.30 -38.54 6.14
CA SER A 257 -12.89 -38.67 5.76
C SER A 257 -11.94 -38.50 6.94
N PHE A 258 -12.26 -37.59 7.87
CA PHE A 258 -11.47 -37.36 9.09
C PHE A 258 -11.45 -38.60 10.00
N ASN A 259 -12.62 -39.17 10.28
CA ASN A 259 -12.76 -40.33 11.15
C ASN A 259 -12.16 -41.59 10.50
N SER A 260 -12.34 -41.77 9.19
CA SER A 260 -11.74 -42.89 8.45
C SER A 260 -10.21 -42.89 8.59
N PHE A 261 -9.58 -41.72 8.45
CA PHE A 261 -8.12 -41.58 8.56
C PHE A 261 -7.61 -41.89 9.97
N ILE A 262 -8.29 -41.40 11.01
CA ILE A 262 -7.90 -41.65 12.41
C ILE A 262 -7.96 -43.15 12.74
N ASN A 263 -9.05 -43.81 12.35
CA ASN A 263 -9.25 -45.22 12.64
C ASN A 263 -8.20 -46.09 11.95
N GLU A 264 -7.81 -45.74 10.72
CA GLU A 264 -6.74 -46.42 9.99
C GLU A 264 -5.40 -46.30 10.73
N GLU A 265 -4.97 -45.08 11.09
CA GLU A 265 -3.70 -44.86 11.80
C GLU A 265 -3.68 -45.48 13.21
N LEU A 266 -4.79 -45.43 13.94
CA LEU A 266 -4.89 -46.05 15.28
C LEU A 266 -4.84 -47.58 15.21
N SER A 267 -5.43 -48.20 14.19
CA SER A 267 -5.43 -49.67 14.04
C SER A 267 -4.02 -50.26 13.86
N GLN A 268 -3.07 -49.44 13.40
CA GLN A 268 -1.70 -49.85 13.13
C GLN A 268 -0.74 -49.54 14.30
N TYR A 269 -1.21 -48.81 15.32
CA TYR A 269 -0.36 -48.33 16.41
C TYR A 269 -0.54 -49.14 17.71
N ASN A 270 0.53 -49.74 18.21
CA ASN A 270 0.50 -50.57 19.42
C ASN A 270 0.89 -49.78 20.67
N ILE A 271 -0.11 -49.33 21.44
CA ILE A 271 0.04 -48.45 22.61
C ILE A 271 0.92 -49.07 23.71
N GLU A 272 0.91 -50.40 23.89
CA GLU A 272 1.63 -51.09 24.97
C GLU A 272 3.15 -51.05 24.79
N LYS A 273 3.63 -50.80 23.57
CA LYS A 273 5.06 -50.78 23.25
C LYS A 273 5.73 -49.44 23.50
N HIS A 274 4.98 -48.42 23.87
CA HIS A 274 5.44 -47.04 23.90
C HIS A 274 5.17 -46.38 25.25
N SER A 275 6.03 -45.42 25.59
CA SER A 275 5.84 -44.58 26.77
C SER A 275 4.60 -43.69 26.64
N LEU A 276 4.14 -43.14 27.76
CA LEU A 276 2.99 -42.24 27.79
C LEU A 276 3.21 -40.99 26.92
N GLU A 277 4.39 -40.36 27.00
CA GLU A 277 4.75 -39.20 26.16
C GLU A 277 4.72 -39.52 24.67
N GLU A 278 5.23 -40.69 24.26
CA GLU A 278 5.23 -41.11 22.86
C GLU A 278 3.81 -41.33 22.34
N ASN A 279 2.94 -41.94 23.15
CA ASN A 279 1.54 -42.16 22.83
C ASN A 279 0.77 -40.83 22.66
N ILE A 280 0.99 -39.86 23.55
CA ILE A 280 0.39 -38.52 23.44
C ILE A 280 0.85 -37.81 22.17
N GLN A 281 2.16 -37.88 21.88
CA GLN A 281 2.74 -37.25 20.70
C GLN A 281 2.23 -37.87 19.40
N PHE A 282 2.05 -39.19 19.37
CA PHE A 282 1.45 -39.90 18.25
C PHE A 282 0.00 -39.43 18.00
N LEU A 283 -0.85 -39.42 19.03
CA LEU A 283 -2.23 -38.95 18.94
C LEU A 283 -2.32 -37.52 18.40
N CYS A 284 -1.50 -36.60 18.91
CA CYS A 284 -1.46 -35.21 18.43
C CYS A 284 -1.11 -35.12 16.94
N ASN A 285 -0.21 -35.96 16.46
CA ASN A 285 0.20 -35.98 15.06
C ASN A 285 -0.86 -36.62 14.16
N CYS A 286 -1.49 -37.71 14.62
CA CYS A 286 -2.59 -38.37 13.92
C CYS A 286 -3.76 -37.41 13.68
N LEU A 287 -4.19 -36.69 14.72
CA LEU A 287 -5.27 -35.69 14.61
C LEU A 287 -4.94 -34.56 13.62
N LYS A 288 -3.69 -34.07 13.61
CA LYS A 288 -3.25 -33.03 12.66
C LYS A 288 -3.29 -33.50 11.21
N LYS A 289 -2.84 -34.74 10.95
CA LYS A 289 -2.85 -35.33 9.62
C LYS A 289 -4.29 -35.55 9.13
N ALA A 290 -5.15 -36.11 9.98
CA ALA A 290 -6.56 -36.31 9.67
C ALA A 290 -7.24 -34.99 9.28
N ALA A 291 -6.98 -33.91 10.04
CA ALA A 291 -7.57 -32.60 9.76
C ALA A 291 -7.14 -32.04 8.40
N ALA A 292 -5.90 -32.31 7.98
CA ALA A 292 -5.38 -31.86 6.70
C ALA A 292 -6.00 -32.59 5.50
N VAL A 293 -6.34 -33.88 5.66
CA VAL A 293 -6.92 -34.71 4.60
C VAL A 293 -8.39 -34.37 4.36
N ALA A 294 -9.11 -34.02 5.41
CA ALA A 294 -10.57 -33.90 5.39
C ALA A 294 -11.12 -32.55 4.89
N VAL A 295 -10.32 -31.63 4.33
CA VAL A 295 -10.82 -30.33 3.82
C VAL A 295 -11.18 -30.41 2.32
N PRO A 296 -12.47 -30.29 1.92
CA PRO A 296 -12.88 -30.46 0.53
C PRO A 296 -12.48 -29.27 -0.38
N TYR A 297 -11.86 -29.57 -1.53
CA TYR A 297 -11.38 -28.58 -2.51
C TYR A 297 -12.45 -28.28 -3.58
N LYS A 298 -13.12 -27.12 -3.56
CA LYS A 298 -14.00 -26.66 -4.66
C LYS A 298 -13.22 -25.79 -5.67
N ILE A 299 -13.14 -26.24 -6.93
CA ILE A 299 -12.49 -25.50 -8.02
C ILE A 299 -13.50 -24.54 -8.68
N ILE A 300 -13.37 -23.25 -8.42
CA ILE A 300 -14.12 -22.19 -9.12
C ILE A 300 -13.33 -21.78 -10.37
N LYS A 301 -13.88 -22.01 -11.57
CA LYS A 301 -13.30 -21.52 -12.83
C LYS A 301 -13.69 -20.06 -13.07
N LEU A 302 -12.79 -19.13 -12.76
CA LEU A 302 -12.96 -17.71 -13.10
C LEU A 302 -12.52 -17.46 -14.56
N LYS A 303 -13.33 -16.70 -15.31
CA LYS A 303 -12.95 -16.23 -16.65
C LYS A 303 -11.77 -15.25 -16.52
N GLY A 304 -10.62 -15.61 -17.12
CA GLY A 304 -9.38 -14.85 -17.01
C GLY A 304 -9.49 -13.42 -17.56
N PRO A 305 -8.78 -12.43 -17.00
CA PRO A 305 -8.86 -11.05 -17.47
C PRO A 305 -8.05 -10.85 -18.76
N LYS A 306 -8.57 -10.03 -19.68
CA LYS A 306 -7.97 -9.74 -21.01
C LYS A 306 -6.83 -8.69 -20.97
N PHE A 307 -5.85 -8.80 -20.07
CA PHE A 307 -4.66 -7.93 -20.14
C PHE A 307 -3.59 -8.57 -21.02
N LYS A 308 -2.90 -7.75 -21.83
CA LYS A 308 -1.70 -8.20 -22.56
C LYS A 308 -0.62 -8.50 -21.53
N VAL A 309 -0.30 -9.79 -21.38
CA VAL A 309 0.70 -10.28 -20.42
C VAL A 309 2.10 -9.98 -20.98
N SER A 310 2.99 -9.37 -20.20
CA SER A 310 4.38 -9.16 -20.65
C SER A 310 5.13 -10.50 -20.77
N PRO A 311 6.24 -10.56 -21.54
CA PRO A 311 7.11 -11.74 -21.56
C PRO A 311 7.62 -12.17 -20.18
N THR A 312 7.90 -11.21 -19.28
CA THR A 312 8.33 -11.49 -17.90
C THR A 312 7.22 -12.11 -17.07
N THR A 313 5.98 -11.61 -17.20
CA THR A 313 4.84 -12.23 -16.51
C THR A 313 4.52 -13.60 -17.10
N LEU A 314 4.70 -13.80 -18.41
CA LEU A 314 4.55 -15.11 -19.06
C LEU A 314 5.58 -16.12 -18.54
N SER A 315 6.84 -15.72 -18.38
CA SER A 315 7.88 -16.61 -17.83
C SER A 315 7.59 -16.97 -16.36
N LEU A 316 7.18 -16.00 -15.54
CA LEU A 316 6.75 -16.28 -14.15
C LEU A 316 5.50 -17.16 -14.08
N LEU A 317 4.57 -17.00 -15.02
CA LEU A 317 3.40 -17.86 -15.13
C LEU A 317 3.81 -19.30 -15.47
N GLN A 318 4.80 -19.46 -16.34
CA GLN A 318 5.36 -20.77 -16.70
C GLN A 318 6.08 -21.42 -15.51
N ILE A 319 6.94 -20.68 -14.79
CA ILE A 319 7.57 -21.14 -13.55
C ILE A 319 6.51 -21.55 -12.52
N CYS A 320 5.45 -20.75 -12.37
CA CYS A 320 4.36 -21.05 -11.46
C CYS A 320 3.65 -22.37 -11.83
N LYS A 321 3.45 -22.65 -13.12
CA LYS A 321 2.91 -23.93 -13.61
C LYS A 321 3.85 -25.08 -13.31
N GLU A 322 5.15 -24.91 -13.59
CA GLU A 322 6.17 -25.94 -13.34
C GLU A 322 6.26 -26.32 -11.86
N LYS A 323 6.34 -25.32 -10.97
CA LYS A 323 6.33 -25.55 -9.51
C LYS A 323 5.04 -26.21 -9.03
N TYR A 324 3.89 -25.83 -9.61
CA TYR A 324 2.62 -26.51 -9.34
C TYR A 324 2.63 -27.97 -9.81
N HIS A 325 3.18 -28.26 -11.00
CA HIS A 325 3.31 -29.62 -11.51
C HIS A 325 4.24 -30.47 -10.64
N LEU A 326 5.38 -29.94 -10.21
CA LEU A 326 6.31 -30.60 -9.30
C LEU A 326 5.64 -30.92 -7.96
N TRP A 327 4.94 -29.95 -7.36
CA TRP A 327 4.18 -30.19 -6.12
C TRP A 327 3.10 -31.27 -6.33
N LYS A 328 2.40 -31.25 -7.48
CA LYS A 328 1.37 -32.22 -7.81
C LYS A 328 1.93 -33.63 -8.06
N SER A 329 3.07 -33.77 -8.75
CA SER A 329 3.68 -35.06 -9.05
C SER A 329 4.29 -35.72 -7.81
N ASN A 330 4.72 -34.93 -6.83
CA ASN A 330 5.21 -35.41 -5.53
C ASN A 330 4.07 -35.61 -4.51
N GLY A 331 2.89 -36.00 -4.98
CA GLY A 331 1.75 -36.34 -4.12
C GLY A 331 1.11 -35.17 -3.36
N LYS A 332 1.50 -33.91 -3.60
CA LYS A 332 1.02 -32.70 -2.87
C LYS A 332 1.28 -32.68 -1.35
N HIS A 333 1.98 -33.66 -0.81
CA HIS A 333 2.28 -33.77 0.63
C HIS A 333 3.63 -33.16 1.01
N ASP A 334 4.50 -32.91 0.04
CA ASP A 334 5.82 -32.35 0.28
C ASP A 334 5.76 -30.83 0.51
N ASP A 335 6.08 -30.43 1.75
CA ASP A 335 6.10 -29.04 2.21
C ASP A 335 7.15 -28.19 1.47
N HIS A 336 8.25 -28.80 1.01
CA HIS A 336 9.27 -28.10 0.24
C HIS A 336 8.72 -27.64 -1.11
N PHE A 337 8.11 -28.54 -1.88
CA PHE A 337 7.50 -28.19 -3.17
C PHE A 337 6.28 -27.26 -3.02
N LYS A 338 5.53 -27.39 -1.93
CA LYS A 338 4.42 -26.47 -1.62
C LYS A 338 4.92 -25.05 -1.37
N SER A 339 5.99 -24.91 -0.58
CA SER A 339 6.65 -23.62 -0.31
C SER A 339 7.13 -22.98 -1.61
N ASP A 340 7.82 -23.74 -2.46
CA ASP A 340 8.28 -23.31 -3.78
C ASP A 340 7.14 -22.81 -4.67
N LYS A 341 6.01 -23.54 -4.69
CA LYS A 341 4.81 -23.14 -5.44
C LYS A 341 4.24 -21.83 -4.92
N ILE A 342 4.13 -21.68 -3.60
CA ILE A 342 3.63 -20.44 -2.97
C ILE A 342 4.54 -19.26 -3.31
N LEU A 343 5.86 -19.43 -3.21
CA LEU A 343 6.83 -18.41 -3.57
C LEU A 343 6.73 -18.00 -5.05
N ALA A 344 6.58 -18.97 -5.96
CA ALA A 344 6.38 -18.71 -7.39
C ALA A 344 5.07 -17.93 -7.65
N GLN A 345 3.98 -18.28 -6.97
CA GLN A 345 2.70 -17.55 -7.05
C GLN A 345 2.82 -16.12 -6.54
N GLN A 346 3.51 -15.91 -5.41
CA GLN A 346 3.74 -14.58 -4.85
C GLN A 346 4.56 -13.71 -5.82
N ASN A 347 5.62 -14.26 -6.41
CA ASN A 347 6.45 -13.57 -7.40
C ASN A 347 5.63 -13.17 -8.65
N LEU A 348 4.81 -14.09 -9.17
CA LEU A 348 3.92 -13.80 -10.29
C LEU A 348 2.95 -12.65 -9.95
N ARG A 349 2.28 -12.71 -8.80
CA ARG A 349 1.34 -11.66 -8.36
C ARG A 349 2.04 -10.32 -8.20
N LYS A 350 3.22 -10.29 -7.59
CA LYS A 350 4.04 -9.08 -7.42
C LYS A 350 4.37 -8.45 -8.77
N GLN A 351 4.80 -9.25 -9.75
CA GLN A 351 5.09 -8.76 -11.10
C GLN A 351 3.83 -8.25 -11.80
N MET A 352 2.71 -8.97 -11.71
CA MET A 352 1.44 -8.52 -12.30
C MET A 352 0.97 -7.19 -11.70
N ARG A 353 1.08 -7.00 -10.37
CA ARG A 353 0.77 -5.73 -9.71
C ARG A 353 1.69 -4.61 -10.21
N ARG A 354 2.99 -4.88 -10.38
CA ARG A 354 3.97 -3.94 -10.94
C ARG A 354 3.58 -3.51 -12.35
N GLU A 355 3.23 -4.44 -13.24
CA GLU A 355 2.85 -4.13 -14.61
C GLU A 355 1.54 -3.34 -14.70
N GLN A 356 0.54 -3.73 -13.92
CA GLN A 356 -0.71 -2.97 -13.85
C GLN A 356 -0.49 -1.55 -13.31
N TYR A 357 0.46 -1.37 -12.38
CA TYR A 357 0.86 -0.06 -11.92
C TYR A 357 1.57 0.75 -13.02
N LEU A 358 2.53 0.16 -13.73
CA LEU A 358 3.22 0.84 -14.83
C LEU A 358 2.25 1.24 -15.94
N ASP A 359 1.31 0.36 -16.30
CA ASP A 359 0.25 0.67 -17.27
C ASP A 359 -0.65 1.81 -16.78
N ARG A 360 -1.02 1.81 -15.49
CA ARG A 360 -1.75 2.94 -14.88
C ARG A 360 -0.92 4.22 -14.89
N ALA A 361 0.36 4.17 -14.52
CA ALA A 361 1.24 5.32 -14.49
C ALA A 361 1.44 5.92 -15.89
N LYS A 362 1.63 5.06 -16.90
CA LYS A 362 1.66 5.45 -18.32
C LYS A 362 0.35 6.10 -18.74
N PHE A 363 -0.78 5.50 -18.40
CA PHE A 363 -2.10 6.06 -18.69
C PHE A 363 -2.32 7.40 -18.00
N TYR A 364 -1.91 7.57 -16.73
CA TYR A 364 -1.95 8.85 -16.05
C TYR A 364 -1.10 9.90 -16.76
N LYS A 365 0.13 9.54 -17.15
CA LYS A 365 1.00 10.43 -17.92
C LYS A 365 0.35 10.84 -19.24
N GLU A 366 -0.25 9.90 -19.96
CA GLU A 366 -0.98 10.16 -21.21
C GLU A 366 -2.15 11.13 -21.02
N VAL A 367 -2.93 10.97 -19.94
CA VAL A 367 -4.01 11.91 -19.57
C VAL A 367 -3.48 13.30 -19.25
N MET A 368 -2.33 13.39 -18.57
CA MET A 368 -1.73 14.67 -18.17
C MET A 368 -1.07 15.39 -19.35
N ASP A 369 -0.40 14.65 -20.24
CA ASP A 369 0.28 15.20 -21.42
C ASP A 369 -0.74 15.61 -22.50
N ASN A 370 -1.87 14.91 -22.61
CA ASN A 370 -2.93 15.18 -23.60
C ASN A 370 -4.33 15.16 -22.94
N PRO A 371 -4.68 16.19 -22.14
CA PRO A 371 -5.96 16.21 -21.45
C PRO A 371 -7.12 16.32 -22.44
N SER A 372 -7.95 15.28 -22.50
CA SER A 372 -9.22 15.29 -23.23
C SER A 372 -10.35 14.75 -22.36
N ASN A 373 -11.58 15.19 -22.63
CA ASN A 373 -12.77 14.71 -21.93
C ASN A 373 -12.88 13.18 -22.02
N GLU A 374 -12.58 12.58 -23.17
CA GLU A 374 -12.61 11.14 -23.35
C GLU A 374 -11.59 10.43 -22.44
N MET A 375 -10.36 10.93 -22.38
CA MET A 375 -9.29 10.38 -21.55
C MET A 375 -9.60 10.51 -20.06
N PHE A 376 -10.18 11.64 -19.65
CA PHE A 376 -10.68 11.83 -18.29
C PHE A 376 -11.82 10.85 -17.94
N HIS A 377 -12.79 10.65 -18.84
CA HIS A 377 -13.84 9.65 -18.63
C HIS A 377 -13.31 8.21 -18.63
N ARG A 378 -12.30 7.88 -19.45
CA ARG A 378 -11.59 6.60 -19.37
C ARG A 378 -10.89 6.42 -18.03
N LEU A 379 -10.28 7.48 -17.49
CA LEU A 379 -9.68 7.47 -16.16
C LEU A 379 -10.70 7.22 -15.06
N ILE A 380 -11.84 7.93 -15.11
CA ILE A 380 -12.95 7.71 -14.18
C ILE A 380 -13.45 6.26 -14.27
N ARG A 381 -13.72 5.75 -15.48
CA ARG A 381 -14.19 4.37 -15.69
C ARG A 381 -13.19 3.34 -15.19
N ARG A 382 -11.89 3.58 -15.37
CA ARG A 382 -10.83 2.67 -14.92
C ARG A 382 -10.65 2.67 -13.40
N ASN A 383 -10.90 3.80 -12.74
CA ASN A 383 -10.81 3.94 -11.28
C ASN A 383 -12.10 3.53 -10.56
N ARG A 384 -13.26 3.67 -11.20
CA ARG A 384 -14.54 3.11 -10.74
C ARG A 384 -14.55 1.63 -11.12
N GLY A 385 -13.99 0.75 -10.26
CA GLY A 385 -14.01 -0.69 -10.50
C GLY A 385 -15.43 -1.18 -10.88
N ASN A 386 -15.54 -2.24 -11.72
CA ASN A 386 -16.81 -2.75 -12.24
C ASN A 386 -17.91 -2.72 -11.17
N ARG A 387 -18.79 -1.71 -11.27
CA ARG A 387 -19.93 -1.55 -10.37
C ARG A 387 -21.05 -2.47 -10.83
N ASN A 388 -21.69 -3.14 -9.87
CA ASN A 388 -23.09 -3.50 -10.01
C ASN A 388 -23.86 -2.23 -10.39
N LYS A 389 -24.81 -2.35 -11.32
CA LYS A 389 -25.49 -1.23 -11.99
C LYS A 389 -26.24 -0.27 -11.04
N ASP A 390 -26.33 -0.57 -9.74
CA ASP A 390 -27.29 0.05 -8.83
C ASP A 390 -26.77 1.28 -8.03
N SER A 391 -25.56 1.78 -8.27
CA SER A 391 -24.95 2.84 -7.43
C SER A 391 -24.55 4.12 -8.16
N MET A 392 -25.26 4.50 -9.22
CA MET A 392 -25.05 5.77 -9.90
C MET A 392 -26.24 6.71 -9.67
N CYS A 393 -26.45 7.12 -8.43
CA CYS A 393 -27.16 8.36 -8.15
C CYS A 393 -26.22 9.32 -7.42
N ILE A 394 -26.35 10.62 -7.70
CA ILE A 394 -25.83 11.67 -6.85
C ILE A 394 -26.99 12.40 -6.20
N MET A 395 -26.78 12.99 -5.03
CA MET A 395 -27.78 13.85 -4.41
C MET A 395 -27.54 15.29 -4.88
N GLU A 396 -28.45 15.83 -5.66
CA GLU A 396 -28.47 17.25 -6.04
C GLU A 396 -29.74 17.88 -5.49
N ASN A 397 -29.60 18.92 -4.67
CA ASN A 397 -30.73 19.64 -4.03
C ASN A 397 -31.67 18.73 -3.22
N GLY A 398 -31.14 17.67 -2.61
CA GLY A 398 -31.92 16.70 -1.82
C GLY A 398 -32.60 15.61 -2.66
N GLU A 399 -32.49 15.67 -3.99
CA GLU A 399 -33.03 14.65 -4.89
C GLU A 399 -31.94 13.73 -5.45
N LEU A 400 -32.27 12.45 -5.64
CA LEU A 400 -31.37 11.47 -6.24
C LEU A 400 -31.39 11.60 -7.77
N GLN A 401 -30.29 12.08 -8.34
CA GLN A 401 -30.08 12.20 -9.78
C GLN A 401 -29.38 10.97 -10.33
N TYR A 402 -30.10 10.18 -11.11
CA TYR A 402 -29.60 8.94 -11.76
C TYR A 402 -29.07 9.18 -13.18
N SER A 403 -29.44 10.31 -13.78
CA SER A 403 -29.04 10.69 -15.14
C SER A 403 -27.54 10.98 -15.21
N PRO A 404 -26.79 10.31 -16.10
CA PRO A 404 -25.36 10.59 -16.29
C PRO A 404 -25.06 12.04 -16.74
N VAL A 405 -26.01 12.68 -17.45
CA VAL A 405 -25.87 14.06 -17.92
C VAL A 405 -25.94 15.01 -16.73
N ASP A 406 -26.95 14.84 -15.88
CA ASP A 406 -27.16 15.67 -14.70
C ASP A 406 -25.97 15.48 -13.74
N GLN A 407 -25.54 14.22 -13.55
CA GLN A 407 -24.33 13.92 -12.78
C GLN A 407 -23.09 14.68 -13.26
N THR A 408 -22.90 14.75 -14.57
CA THR A 408 -21.77 15.45 -15.16
C THR A 408 -21.88 16.96 -14.95
N GLN A 409 -23.08 17.52 -15.08
CA GLN A 409 -23.34 18.94 -14.83
C GLN A 409 -23.13 19.31 -13.36
N SER A 410 -23.61 18.50 -12.40
CA SER A 410 -23.44 18.81 -10.97
C SER A 410 -21.96 18.73 -10.56
N PHE A 411 -21.19 17.76 -11.08
CA PHE A 411 -19.73 17.74 -10.86
C PHE A 411 -19.04 18.95 -11.49
N SER A 412 -19.40 19.32 -12.73
CA SER A 412 -18.84 20.51 -13.40
C SER A 412 -19.10 21.78 -12.58
N LYS A 413 -20.33 21.96 -12.11
CA LYS A 413 -20.72 23.09 -11.27
C LYS A 413 -19.96 23.09 -9.94
N TYR A 414 -19.87 21.96 -9.25
CA TYR A 414 -19.10 21.83 -8.01
C TYR A 414 -17.62 22.24 -8.18
N PHE A 415 -16.96 21.79 -9.25
CA PHE A 415 -15.56 22.17 -9.50
C PHE A 415 -15.42 23.62 -9.95
N GLN A 416 -16.41 24.17 -10.67
CA GLN A 416 -16.44 25.59 -11.02
C GLN A 416 -16.61 26.45 -9.77
N ASP A 417 -17.46 26.04 -8.82
CA ASP A 417 -17.68 26.72 -7.54
C ASP A 417 -16.42 26.65 -6.64
N LEU A 418 -15.65 25.56 -6.70
CA LEU A 418 -14.34 25.46 -6.04
C LEU A 418 -13.25 26.34 -6.67
N ALA A 419 -13.30 26.51 -7.99
CA ALA A 419 -12.30 27.28 -8.74
C ALA A 419 -12.56 28.79 -8.68
N LEU A 420 -13.80 29.21 -8.42
CA LEU A 420 -14.15 30.60 -8.25
C LEU A 420 -13.99 30.98 -6.77
N PRO A 421 -13.28 32.07 -6.44
CA PRO A 421 -13.29 32.58 -5.07
C PRO A 421 -14.76 32.81 -4.66
N PRO A 422 -15.14 32.44 -3.42
CA PRO A 422 -16.54 32.52 -3.00
C PRO A 422 -17.06 33.92 -3.28
N LYS A 423 -18.12 34.01 -4.09
CA LYS A 423 -18.84 35.27 -4.29
C LYS A 423 -19.40 35.63 -2.93
N THR A 424 -18.68 36.45 -2.17
CA THR A 424 -19.19 37.04 -0.94
C THR A 424 -20.45 37.81 -1.34
N LYS A 425 -21.62 37.23 -1.02
CA LYS A 425 -22.90 37.95 -1.02
C LYS A 425 -22.83 38.92 0.15
N GLY A 426 -22.26 40.07 -0.14
CA GLY A 426 -21.88 41.08 0.84
C GLY A 426 -20.64 41.75 0.28
N GLU A 427 -20.82 42.99 -0.16
CA GLU A 427 -19.73 43.91 -0.45
C GLU A 427 -18.65 43.73 0.62
N LEU A 428 -17.45 43.28 0.23
CA LEU A 428 -16.30 43.41 1.11
C LEU A 428 -16.21 44.91 1.44
N PRO A 429 -16.26 45.32 2.72
CA PRO A 429 -16.04 46.71 3.05
C PRO A 429 -14.66 47.08 2.53
N LEU A 430 -14.60 47.95 1.52
CA LEU A 430 -13.33 48.44 0.95
C LEU A 430 -12.39 49.00 2.05
N HIS A 431 -12.94 49.38 3.20
CA HIS A 431 -12.17 49.84 4.35
C HIS A 431 -11.30 48.75 5.02
N LEU A 432 -11.64 47.45 4.92
CA LEU A 432 -10.83 46.36 5.51
C LEU A 432 -9.60 46.00 4.67
N LEU A 433 -9.59 46.38 3.38
CA LEU A 433 -8.39 46.29 2.53
C LEU A 433 -7.44 47.49 2.72
N SER A 434 -7.86 48.52 3.46
CA SER A 434 -7.03 49.70 3.77
C SER A 434 -6.31 49.63 5.12
N GLN A 435 -6.53 48.58 5.93
CA GLN A 435 -5.94 48.46 7.27
C GLN A 435 -5.06 47.22 7.50
N SER A 436 -4.69 46.49 6.45
CA SER A 436 -3.66 45.43 6.53
C SER A 436 -2.28 45.92 6.07
N SER A 437 -1.86 47.10 6.53
CA SER A 437 -0.43 47.40 6.69
C SER A 437 0.07 46.76 7.98
N LEU A 438 0.03 45.43 8.05
CA LEU A 438 0.83 44.69 9.03
C LEU A 438 2.23 44.62 8.46
N GLU A 439 3.05 45.60 8.87
CA GLU A 439 4.48 45.63 8.64
C GLU A 439 5.09 44.28 9.04
N CYS A 440 5.49 43.50 8.04
CA CYS A 440 6.32 42.32 8.23
C CYS A 440 7.70 42.79 8.69
N THR A 441 7.89 42.90 10.01
CA THR A 441 9.13 43.35 10.67
C THR A 441 10.32 42.41 10.47
N ILE A 442 10.17 41.34 9.68
CA ILE A 442 11.19 40.30 9.47
C ILE A 442 12.08 40.60 8.24
N LEU A 443 11.63 41.42 7.29
CA LEU A 443 12.42 41.73 6.08
C LEU A 443 13.53 42.79 6.29
N PRO A 444 13.36 43.86 7.10
CA PRO A 444 14.44 44.82 7.31
C PRO A 444 15.63 44.23 8.09
N SER A 445 15.39 43.33 9.06
CA SER A 445 16.44 42.71 9.88
C SER A 445 17.28 41.68 9.09
N LEU A 446 16.68 40.96 8.14
CA LEU A 446 17.42 40.07 7.21
C LEU A 446 18.29 40.87 6.24
N THR A 447 17.81 42.03 5.77
CA THR A 447 18.54 42.87 4.81
C THR A 447 19.69 43.63 5.48
N GLN A 448 19.55 43.98 6.76
CA GLN A 448 20.59 44.65 7.55
C GLN A 448 21.71 43.68 7.99
N ASN A 449 21.36 42.43 8.31
CA ASN A 449 22.35 41.38 8.61
C ASN A 449 23.15 40.95 7.37
N PHE A 450 22.55 40.95 6.17
CA PHE A 450 23.26 40.69 4.92
C PHE A 450 24.22 41.82 4.54
N LYS A 451 23.85 43.09 4.79
CA LYS A 451 24.73 44.24 4.55
C LYS A 451 25.89 44.33 5.55
N GLN A 452 25.70 43.95 6.81
CA GLN A 452 26.79 43.96 7.80
C GLN A 452 27.81 42.83 7.58
N SER A 453 27.37 41.64 7.16
CA SER A 453 28.29 40.52 6.86
C SER A 453 29.09 40.74 5.57
N THR A 454 28.61 41.55 4.64
CA THR A 454 29.34 41.91 3.41
C THR A 454 30.36 43.05 3.62
N LEU A 455 30.25 43.82 4.72
CA LEU A 455 31.16 44.92 5.05
C LEU A 455 32.31 44.53 6.00
N GLN A 456 32.30 43.31 6.55
CA GLN A 456 33.30 42.87 7.55
C GLN A 456 34.44 41.99 6.98
N PHE A 457 34.39 41.63 5.70
CA PHE A 457 35.49 40.97 4.99
C PHE A 457 35.96 41.85 3.82
N GLY A 458 36.83 42.82 4.13
CA GLY A 458 37.68 43.40 3.09
C GLY A 458 38.67 42.33 2.64
N PHE A 459 38.74 42.03 1.34
CA PHE A 459 39.99 41.83 0.58
C PHE A 459 39.70 41.53 -0.90
N THR A 460 40.19 42.45 -1.75
CA THR A 460 40.75 42.37 -3.11
C THR A 460 40.14 41.49 -4.21
N LYS A 461 39.85 42.17 -5.34
CA LYS A 461 39.83 41.67 -6.73
C LYS A 461 40.89 40.59 -6.97
N GLY A 462 40.48 39.33 -6.99
CA GLY A 462 41.37 38.20 -7.31
C GLY A 462 40.64 36.87 -7.49
N MET A 463 39.49 36.65 -6.84
CA MET A 463 38.73 35.40 -6.95
C MET A 463 37.59 35.39 -7.98
N SER A 464 37.34 36.49 -8.69
CA SER A 464 36.28 36.55 -9.72
C SER A 464 36.61 35.79 -11.02
N MET A 465 37.88 35.41 -11.24
CA MET A 465 38.29 34.64 -12.43
C MET A 465 38.43 33.13 -12.16
N LEU A 466 38.57 32.71 -10.89
CA LEU A 466 38.74 31.30 -10.54
C LEU A 466 37.41 30.55 -10.35
N MET A 467 36.32 31.25 -10.03
CA MET A 467 34.97 30.64 -9.95
C MET A 467 34.22 30.66 -11.28
N ALA A 468 34.59 31.52 -12.23
CA ALA A 468 34.06 31.49 -13.60
C ALA A 468 34.70 30.35 -14.44
N GLY A 469 35.92 29.92 -14.09
CA GLY A 469 36.58 28.77 -14.72
C GLY A 469 36.05 27.41 -14.23
N LEU A 470 35.68 27.29 -12.95
CA LEU A 470 35.17 26.03 -12.37
C LEU A 470 33.71 25.73 -12.75
N ILE A 471 32.92 26.76 -13.12
CA ILE A 471 31.53 26.57 -13.58
C ILE A 471 31.46 26.25 -15.08
N ILE A 472 32.53 26.53 -15.84
CA ILE A 472 32.63 26.16 -17.26
C ILE A 472 33.24 24.76 -17.45
N SER A 473 34.00 24.22 -16.49
CA SER A 473 34.51 22.83 -16.56
C SER A 473 33.50 21.75 -16.16
N GLU A 474 32.38 22.08 -15.51
CA GLU A 474 31.32 21.11 -15.16
C GLU A 474 30.14 21.09 -16.16
N LEU A 475 30.12 22.00 -17.14
CA LEU A 475 29.10 22.04 -18.19
C LEU A 475 29.57 21.54 -19.58
N GLN A 476 30.78 20.97 -19.67
CA GLN A 476 31.26 20.22 -20.84
C GLN A 476 31.48 18.72 -20.58
N GLY A 477 31.07 18.20 -19.42
CA GLY A 477 31.22 16.79 -19.04
C GLY A 477 30.10 15.85 -19.52
N LEU A 478 29.28 16.24 -20.50
CA LEU A 478 28.16 15.44 -21.02
C LEU A 478 28.16 15.26 -22.55
N GLU A 479 29.31 15.45 -23.20
CA GLU A 479 29.56 15.04 -24.59
C GLU A 479 30.85 14.21 -24.72
N VAL A 480 31.09 13.24 -23.83
CA VAL A 480 32.06 12.15 -24.07
C VAL A 480 31.54 10.85 -23.47
N ILE A 481 30.47 10.30 -24.05
CA ILE A 481 30.16 8.86 -23.98
C ILE A 481 29.82 8.42 -25.41
N PHE A 482 30.78 8.53 -26.31
CA PHE A 482 30.78 7.85 -27.62
C PHE A 482 32.20 7.78 -28.20
N HIS A 483 33.20 7.44 -27.38
CA HIS A 483 34.48 6.90 -27.87
C HIS A 483 35.34 6.40 -26.71
N GLU A 484 35.04 5.21 -26.19
CA GLU A 484 36.02 4.40 -25.45
C GLU A 484 35.53 2.94 -25.36
N MET A 485 35.42 2.32 -26.54
CA MET A 485 35.48 0.87 -26.69
C MET A 485 36.58 0.57 -27.69
N ASN A 486 37.83 0.60 -27.24
CA ASN A 486 38.94 -0.11 -27.85
C ASN A 486 40.11 -0.14 -26.85
N HIS A 487 40.72 -1.32 -26.74
CA HIS A 487 41.90 -1.68 -25.94
C HIS A 487 41.68 -2.08 -24.48
N ILE A 488 41.42 -3.38 -24.28
CA ILE A 488 42.03 -4.10 -23.15
C ILE A 488 42.83 -5.27 -23.71
N ASN A 489 44.14 -5.22 -23.45
CA ASN A 489 45.09 -6.30 -23.62
C ASN A 489 44.84 -7.41 -22.58
N LEU A 490 44.89 -8.65 -23.02
CA LEU A 490 44.97 -9.86 -22.19
C LEU A 490 46.43 -10.17 -21.82
N PRO A 491 46.69 -10.76 -20.64
CA PRO A 491 47.85 -11.64 -20.45
C PRO A 491 47.43 -13.12 -20.30
N GLY A 492 48.28 -14.01 -20.83
CA GLY A 492 48.21 -15.49 -20.78
C GLY A 492 48.24 -16.07 -19.35
N ASP A 493 48.03 -17.38 -19.13
CA ASP A 493 48.68 -18.51 -19.79
C ASP A 493 47.84 -19.81 -19.88
N ILE A 494 48.29 -20.65 -20.80
CA ILE A 494 47.89 -21.97 -21.35
C ILE A 494 48.40 -23.12 -20.39
N PRO A 495 47.85 -24.36 -20.33
CA PRO A 495 47.89 -25.23 -21.50
C PRO A 495 46.85 -26.33 -21.82
N CYS A 496 46.82 -26.56 -23.15
CA CYS A 496 46.69 -27.81 -23.91
C CYS A 496 45.38 -28.61 -23.89
N ASN A 497 44.70 -28.67 -25.05
CA ASN A 497 44.97 -29.76 -25.99
C ASN A 497 44.42 -29.53 -27.41
N LYS A 498 45.19 -30.10 -28.35
CA LYS A 498 45.08 -30.16 -29.81
C LYS A 498 43.66 -30.55 -30.27
N THR A 499 43.12 -29.99 -31.34
CA THR A 499 43.35 -30.56 -32.69
C THR A 499 42.93 -29.60 -33.81
N SER A 500 43.80 -29.61 -34.81
CA SER A 500 43.80 -29.02 -36.15
C SER A 500 42.56 -29.27 -37.01
N ALA A 501 42.16 -28.25 -37.80
CA ALA A 501 42.08 -28.35 -39.27
C ALA A 501 41.92 -26.96 -39.91
N ASN A 502 42.83 -26.65 -40.82
CA ASN A 502 42.83 -25.49 -41.73
C ASN A 502 41.68 -25.55 -42.75
N ILE A 503 41.24 -24.40 -43.28
CA ILE A 503 41.33 -24.03 -44.72
C ILE A 503 40.61 -22.69 -44.96
N THR A 504 41.44 -21.69 -45.23
CA THR A 504 41.47 -20.66 -46.30
C THR A 504 40.22 -19.91 -46.79
N GLN A 505 40.47 -18.61 -47.02
CA GLN A 505 39.64 -17.51 -47.53
C GLN A 505 39.37 -17.53 -49.05
N GLN A 506 38.53 -16.55 -49.48
CA GLN A 506 38.42 -15.91 -50.82
C GLN A 506 37.56 -16.66 -51.86
N GLU A 507 36.69 -16.07 -52.71
CA GLU A 507 36.54 -14.72 -53.27
C GLU A 507 35.21 -14.55 -54.07
N ILE A 508 34.75 -13.28 -54.21
CA ILE A 508 34.19 -12.58 -55.40
C ILE A 508 32.72 -12.75 -55.93
N LEU A 509 32.19 -11.55 -56.24
CA LEU A 509 31.02 -11.04 -56.98
C LEU A 509 30.27 -11.94 -57.99
N GLN A 510 28.95 -11.72 -58.15
CA GLN A 510 28.33 -10.90 -59.23
C GLN A 510 26.78 -10.96 -59.27
N GLN A 511 26.18 -9.78 -59.45
CA GLN A 511 25.03 -9.41 -60.31
C GLN A 511 23.74 -10.26 -60.32
N THR A 512 22.59 -9.61 -60.07
CA THR A 512 21.61 -9.21 -61.12
C THR A 512 20.33 -8.61 -60.50
N LEU A 513 19.93 -7.44 -61.03
CA LEU A 513 18.54 -6.95 -61.02
C LEU A 513 17.76 -7.68 -62.13
N PRO A 514 16.41 -7.70 -62.09
CA PRO A 514 15.73 -6.75 -62.95
C PRO A 514 14.47 -6.09 -62.35
N THR A 515 14.28 -4.87 -62.81
CA THR A 515 13.08 -4.03 -62.83
C THR A 515 11.95 -4.61 -63.69
N SER A 516 10.69 -4.32 -63.36
CA SER A 516 9.74 -3.71 -64.31
C SER A 516 8.42 -3.29 -63.67
N ASN A 517 8.05 -2.04 -63.95
CA ASN A 517 6.75 -1.37 -63.74
C ASN A 517 5.62 -2.03 -64.54
N CYS A 518 4.36 -1.87 -64.09
CA CYS A 518 3.30 -1.20 -64.85
C CYS A 518 1.98 -1.05 -64.06
N SER A 519 1.27 0.02 -64.40
CA SER A 519 0.20 0.75 -63.72
C SER A 519 -1.23 0.16 -63.93
N PRO A 520 -2.31 0.78 -63.38
CA PRO A 520 -3.60 0.15 -63.12
C PRO A 520 -4.63 0.38 -64.23
N GLN A 521 -5.73 -0.40 -64.21
CA GLN A 521 -6.95 -0.11 -64.96
C GLN A 521 -8.18 -0.22 -64.05
N ASP A 522 -9.01 0.82 -64.15
CA ASP A 522 -10.42 0.86 -63.76
C ASP A 522 -11.25 -0.08 -64.63
N ASP A 523 -12.36 -0.61 -64.10
CA ASP A 523 -13.63 -0.62 -64.85
C ASP A 523 -14.85 -0.89 -63.96
N THR A 524 -15.91 -0.15 -64.29
CA THR A 524 -17.27 -0.09 -63.75
C THR A 524 -18.17 -1.27 -64.17
N SER A 525 -19.21 -1.62 -63.38
CA SER A 525 -20.65 -1.59 -63.80
C SER A 525 -21.64 -2.46 -62.96
N ALA A 526 -22.87 -1.91 -62.83
CA ALA A 526 -24.22 -2.51 -62.73
C ALA A 526 -24.59 -3.53 -61.63
N ILE A 527 -25.48 -3.22 -60.67
CA ILE A 527 -26.98 -3.26 -60.69
C ILE A 527 -27.56 -4.68 -60.82
N GLU A 528 -28.17 -5.20 -59.74
CA GLU A 528 -29.48 -5.89 -59.82
C GLU A 528 -30.24 -5.90 -58.47
N THR A 529 -31.49 -5.46 -58.55
CA THR A 529 -32.57 -5.44 -57.56
C THR A 529 -33.17 -6.82 -57.29
N LYS A 530 -33.63 -7.08 -56.06
CA LYS A 530 -34.86 -7.86 -55.81
C LYS A 530 -35.50 -7.52 -54.46
N GLN A 531 -36.80 -7.26 -54.57
CA GLN A 531 -37.75 -6.79 -53.57
C GLN A 531 -38.79 -7.90 -53.33
N ASN A 532 -39.56 -7.75 -52.24
CA ASN A 532 -40.85 -8.39 -51.90
C ASN A 532 -40.79 -9.72 -51.12
N CYS A 533 -41.70 -10.03 -50.18
CA CYS A 533 -42.62 -9.34 -49.26
C CYS A 533 -43.29 -10.48 -48.40
N PRO A 534 -44.34 -10.27 -47.58
CA PRO A 534 -44.42 -10.81 -46.22
C PRO A 534 -45.46 -11.93 -46.01
N THR A 535 -45.51 -12.52 -44.81
CA THR A 535 -46.70 -13.25 -44.35
C THR A 535 -47.00 -12.96 -42.87
N THR A 536 -48.19 -12.42 -42.68
CA THR A 536 -49.01 -12.32 -41.48
C THR A 536 -49.56 -13.69 -41.06
N HIS A 537 -49.78 -13.92 -39.77
CA HIS A 537 -50.95 -14.66 -39.28
C HIS A 537 -51.25 -14.31 -37.81
N GLU A 538 -52.44 -13.72 -37.61
CA GLU A 538 -53.19 -13.71 -36.36
C GLU A 538 -53.84 -15.09 -36.12
N SER A 539 -54.05 -15.48 -34.85
CA SER A 539 -55.41 -15.70 -34.30
C SER A 539 -55.41 -16.41 -32.92
N THR A 540 -56.08 -15.75 -31.95
CA THR A 540 -57.07 -16.27 -30.97
C THR A 540 -56.73 -17.28 -29.85
N THR A 541 -56.70 -16.74 -28.63
CA THR A 541 -57.50 -17.09 -27.41
C THR A 541 -58.02 -18.51 -27.17
N SER A 542 -57.74 -19.08 -25.99
CA SER A 542 -58.77 -19.57 -25.05
C SER A 542 -58.22 -19.81 -23.62
N HIS A 543 -59.15 -19.70 -22.67
CA HIS A 543 -59.02 -19.66 -21.21
C HIS A 543 -58.38 -20.89 -20.53
N GLN A 544 -57.74 -20.68 -19.38
CA GLN A 544 -58.09 -21.40 -18.14
C GLN A 544 -57.60 -20.66 -16.88
N ALA A 545 -58.53 -20.51 -15.93
CA ALA A 545 -58.39 -19.82 -14.66
C ALA A 545 -58.00 -20.78 -13.52
N LYS A 546 -57.34 -20.24 -12.48
CA LYS A 546 -57.40 -20.57 -11.02
C LYS A 546 -56.08 -20.17 -10.31
N PRO A 547 -56.06 -19.96 -8.98
CA PRO A 547 -56.96 -19.14 -8.17
C PRO A 547 -56.19 -18.15 -7.28
N GLU A 548 -56.95 -17.22 -6.70
CA GLU A 548 -56.55 -16.20 -5.72
C GLU A 548 -55.80 -16.77 -4.51
N LYS A 549 -54.72 -16.07 -4.12
CA LYS A 549 -54.18 -16.13 -2.76
C LYS A 549 -54.13 -14.72 -2.19
N SER A 550 -55.09 -14.47 -1.29
CA SER A 550 -55.03 -13.67 -0.07
C SER A 550 -53.98 -12.55 0.01
N PHE A 551 -54.50 -11.33 -0.01
CA PHE A 551 -53.90 -10.12 0.56
C PHE A 551 -53.42 -10.35 2.00
N LEU A 552 -52.17 -9.98 2.26
CA LEU A 552 -51.67 -9.61 3.59
C LEU A 552 -51.15 -8.18 3.46
N GLU A 553 -51.76 -7.28 4.22
CA GLU A 553 -51.32 -5.90 4.43
C GLU A 553 -49.86 -5.90 4.91
N PHE A 554 -49.02 -5.11 4.23
CA PHE A 554 -47.70 -4.75 4.72
C PHE A 554 -47.72 -3.29 5.14
N ASP A 555 -47.55 -3.10 6.45
CA ASP A 555 -47.28 -1.81 7.08
C ASP A 555 -46.09 -1.11 6.42
N GLN A 556 -46.28 0.18 6.14
CA GLN A 556 -45.24 1.09 5.70
C GLN A 556 -44.23 1.32 6.83
N ILE A 557 -43.15 0.55 6.82
CA ILE A 557 -41.97 0.83 7.66
C ILE A 557 -41.12 1.90 6.95
N ASN A 558 -41.20 3.13 7.47
CA ASN A 558 -40.26 4.21 7.21
C ASN A 558 -38.82 3.73 7.50
N ARG A 559 -38.04 3.38 6.46
CA ARG A 559 -36.59 3.18 6.60
C ARG A 559 -35.89 4.55 6.61
N PRO A 560 -35.01 4.84 7.59
CA PRO A 560 -34.15 6.00 7.53
C PRO A 560 -33.14 5.87 6.36
N PRO A 561 -32.72 6.98 5.74
CA PRO A 561 -31.81 6.96 4.60
C PRO A 561 -30.39 6.49 4.97
N ASP A 562 -29.73 5.85 4.01
CA ASP A 562 -28.39 5.26 4.10
C ASP A 562 -27.32 6.31 4.49
N PRO A 563 -26.51 6.06 5.54
CA PRO A 563 -25.46 6.98 5.99
C PRO A 563 -24.25 7.11 5.02
N ASN A 564 -24.16 6.31 3.95
CA ASN A 564 -23.05 6.36 2.98
C ASN A 564 -23.27 7.32 1.79
N MET A 565 -24.27 8.20 1.89
CA MET A 565 -24.62 9.14 0.83
C MET A 565 -23.78 10.43 0.87
N ILE A 566 -23.11 10.73 -0.25
CA ILE A 566 -22.40 12.01 -0.46
C ILE A 566 -23.47 13.11 -0.63
N ARG A 567 -23.59 13.98 0.37
CA ARG A 567 -24.44 15.18 0.33
C ARG A 567 -23.62 16.34 -0.21
N ILE A 568 -24.03 16.92 -1.32
CA ILE A 568 -23.56 18.24 -1.75
C ILE A 568 -24.51 19.25 -1.11
N ALA A 569 -24.08 19.88 -0.02
CA ALA A 569 -24.85 20.93 0.64
C ALA A 569 -24.66 22.26 -0.11
N GLN A 570 -25.76 22.99 -0.34
CA GLN A 570 -25.70 24.38 -0.76
C GLN A 570 -25.32 25.26 0.44
N SER A 571 -24.39 26.19 0.21
CA SER A 571 -24.08 27.34 1.07
C SER A 571 -25.00 28.51 0.77
#